data_AF-A0A1V3XEC6-F1
#
_entry.id   AF-A0A1V3XEC6-F1
#
_cell.length_a   1.000
_cell.length_b   1.000
_cell.length_c   1.000
_cell.angle_alpha   90.00
_cell.angle_beta   90.00
_cell.angle_gamma   90.00
#
_symmetry.space_group_name_H-M   'P 1'
#
loop_
_entity.id
_entity.type
_entity.pdbx_description
1 polymer ?
#
loop_
_entity_poly.entity_id
_entity_poly.type
_entity_poly.pdbx_seq_one_letter_code
_entity_poly.pdbx_strand_id
1 'polypeptide(L)'
;MTIADATPALPRGAEYASPFDEGTRCVFSDRHRSPGGDVCASAVQTRSGAICDDPFDEGPRVHVSVHTEPMTPAQARQLARHLITAAEQADAWRREAATSR
;
A
#
# COMPACT_ATOMS: atom_id res chain seq x y z
N MET A 1 9.43 32.88 10.87
CA MET A 1 8.89 32.60 9.53
C MET A 1 8.72 31.09 9.44
N THR A 2 7.54 30.57 9.75
CA THR A 2 7.26 29.14 9.74
C THR A 2 7.03 28.74 8.29
N ILE A 3 7.98 28.06 7.66
CA ILE A 3 7.75 27.43 6.37
C ILE A 3 6.65 26.39 6.64
N ALA A 4 5.45 26.58 6.09
CA ALA A 4 4.44 25.55 6.12
C ALA A 4 5.04 24.34 5.39
N ASP A 5 5.39 23.31 6.15
CA ASP A 5 5.94 22.08 5.61
C ASP A 5 4.85 21.45 4.74
N ALA A 6 4.97 21.60 3.43
CA ALA A 6 3.96 21.15 2.48
C ALA A 6 3.87 19.63 2.59
N THR A 7 2.72 19.12 3.00
CA THR A 7 2.49 17.67 3.08
C THR A 7 2.68 17.08 1.68
N PRO A 8 3.61 16.11 1.48
CA PRO A 8 3.85 15.56 0.16
C PRO A 8 2.59 14.88 -0.39
N ALA A 9 2.45 14.92 -1.71
CA ALA A 9 1.37 14.22 -2.39
C ALA A 9 1.43 12.70 -2.11
N LEU A 10 0.28 12.05 -2.20
CA LEU A 10 0.24 10.59 -2.20
C LEU A 10 0.94 10.04 -3.45
N PRO A 11 1.71 8.95 -3.34
CA PRO A 11 2.28 8.31 -4.50
C PRO A 11 1.17 7.77 -5.40
N ARG A 12 1.47 7.56 -6.68
CA ARG A 12 0.48 7.07 -7.63
C ARG A 12 -0.11 5.73 -7.17
N GLY A 13 -1.43 5.65 -7.15
CA GLY A 13 -2.17 4.46 -6.73
C GLY A 13 -2.41 4.35 -5.23
N ALA A 14 -1.96 5.31 -4.42
CA ALA A 14 -2.39 5.45 -3.04
C ALA A 14 -3.68 6.27 -2.95
N GLU A 15 -4.65 5.76 -2.20
CA GLU A 15 -5.96 6.40 -1.96
C GLU A 15 -6.03 7.04 -0.56
N TYR A 16 -5.23 6.54 0.37
CA TYR A 16 -5.23 6.99 1.76
C TYR A 16 -3.83 6.93 2.37
N ALA A 17 -3.57 7.77 3.36
CA ALA A 17 -2.38 7.69 4.19
C ALA A 17 -2.69 7.97 5.66
N SER A 18 -1.92 7.32 6.54
CA SER A 18 -1.88 7.69 7.95
C SER A 18 -1.30 9.10 8.13
N PRO A 19 -1.50 9.72 9.31
CA PRO A 19 -0.69 10.85 9.73
C PRO A 19 0.80 10.50 9.68
N PHE A 20 1.64 11.53 9.57
CA PHE A 20 3.07 11.37 9.76
C PHE A 20 3.39 11.07 11.22
N ASP A 21 4.24 10.07 11.43
CA ASP A 21 4.85 9.72 12.70
C ASP A 21 6.36 9.58 12.49
N GLU A 22 7.15 10.22 13.35
CA GLU A 22 8.63 10.24 13.27
C GLU A 22 9.24 10.52 11.87
N GLY A 23 8.54 11.26 11.02
CA GLY A 23 9.00 11.66 9.67
C GLY A 23 8.60 10.72 8.54
N THR A 24 7.85 9.65 8.83
CA THR A 24 7.28 8.74 7.84
C THR A 24 5.77 8.58 8.02
N ARG A 25 5.09 7.98 7.05
CA ARG A 25 3.67 7.59 7.14
C ARG A 25 3.42 6.34 6.32
N CYS A 26 2.38 5.58 6.67
CA CYS A 26 1.91 4.50 5.83
C CYS A 26 0.93 5.04 4.78
N VAL A 27 1.15 4.69 3.52
CA VAL A 27 0.21 4.92 2.42
C VAL A 27 -0.42 3.59 2.02
N PHE A 28 -1.67 3.62 1.55
CA PHE A 28 -2.44 2.44 1.19
C PHE A 28 -3.09 2.61 -0.17
N SER A 29 -3.12 1.54 -0.95
CA SER A 29 -3.90 1.49 -2.19
C SER A 29 -5.38 1.44 -1.90
N ASP A 30 -6.21 1.43 -2.95
CA ASP A 30 -7.60 1.02 -2.80
C ASP A 30 -7.71 -0.32 -2.05
N ARG A 31 -8.70 -0.41 -1.17
CA ARG A 31 -8.98 -1.63 -0.41
C ARG A 31 -10.05 -2.42 -1.15
N HIS A 32 -9.62 -3.49 -1.79
CA HIS A 32 -10.51 -4.40 -2.49
C HIS A 32 -11.23 -5.32 -1.50
N ARG A 33 -12.46 -4.94 -1.15
CA ARG A 33 -13.31 -5.73 -0.25
C ARG A 33 -14.06 -6.80 -1.00
N SER A 34 -14.10 -8.01 -0.44
CA SER A 34 -14.87 -9.13 -0.98
C SER A 34 -15.44 -9.98 0.15
N PRO A 35 -16.49 -10.79 -0.12
CA PRO A 35 -17.00 -11.72 0.88
C PRO A 35 -15.94 -12.71 1.42
N GLY A 36 -14.87 -12.98 0.66
CA GLY A 36 -13.77 -13.85 1.08
C GLY A 36 -12.66 -13.16 1.87
N GLY A 37 -12.69 -11.81 1.93
CA GLY A 37 -11.66 -11.03 2.59
C GLY A 37 -11.36 -9.69 1.93
N ASP A 38 -10.48 -8.94 2.58
CA ASP A 38 -10.00 -7.63 2.17
C ASP A 38 -8.53 -7.70 1.75
N VAL A 39 -8.20 -7.02 0.66
CA VAL A 39 -6.82 -6.92 0.16
C VAL A 39 -6.47 -5.46 -0.15
N CYS A 40 -5.26 -5.04 0.23
CA CYS A 40 -4.67 -3.80 -0.27
C CYS A 40 -3.14 -3.87 -0.30
N ALA A 41 -2.51 -2.96 -1.02
CA ALA A 41 -1.07 -2.70 -0.91
C ALA A 41 -0.82 -1.60 0.12
N SER A 42 0.34 -1.63 0.75
CA SER A 42 0.86 -0.53 1.57
C SER A 42 2.33 -0.24 1.25
N ALA A 43 2.78 0.97 1.61
CA ALA A 43 4.18 1.34 1.64
C ALA A 43 4.42 2.43 2.69
N VAL A 44 5.67 2.62 3.09
CA VAL A 44 6.07 3.75 3.92
C VAL A 44 6.54 4.90 3.04
N GLN A 45 6.06 6.12 3.32
CA GLN A 45 6.44 7.35 2.63
C GLN A 45 7.10 8.31 3.62
N THR A 46 8.25 8.87 3.25
CA THR A 46 8.96 9.88 4.05
C THR A 46 8.38 11.28 3.84
N ARG A 47 8.79 12.24 4.69
CA ARG A 47 8.45 13.67 4.54
C ARG A 47 8.89 14.28 3.21
N SER A 48 9.93 13.74 2.57
CA SER A 48 10.35 14.18 1.23
C SER A 48 9.43 13.67 0.11
N GLY A 49 8.49 12.77 0.43
CA GLY A 49 7.60 12.12 -0.51
C GLY A 49 8.15 10.81 -1.08
N ALA A 50 9.40 10.44 -0.77
CA ALA A 50 10.00 9.20 -1.23
C ALA A 50 9.35 7.98 -0.56
N ILE A 51 9.24 6.89 -1.32
CA ILE A 51 8.81 5.59 -0.81
C ILE A 51 10.02 4.84 -0.25
N CYS A 52 9.91 4.28 0.95
CA CYS A 52 10.95 3.43 1.52
C CYS A 52 11.03 2.09 0.78
N ASP A 53 12.24 1.59 0.52
CA ASP A 53 12.47 0.31 -0.17
C ASP A 53 13.14 -0.76 0.69
N ASP A 54 13.18 -0.60 2.01
CA ASP A 54 13.76 -1.60 2.92
C ASP A 54 13.01 -2.94 2.77
N PRO A 55 13.67 -3.99 2.25
CA PRO A 55 12.99 -5.26 2.00
C PRO A 55 12.57 -5.97 3.29
N PHE A 56 13.13 -5.63 4.45
CA PHE A 56 12.91 -6.32 5.73
C PHE A 56 11.86 -5.65 6.62
N ASP A 57 11.67 -4.33 6.51
CA ASP A 57 10.75 -3.60 7.39
C ASP A 57 9.77 -2.76 6.57
N GLU A 58 10.22 -1.62 6.04
CA GLU A 58 9.38 -0.52 5.55
C GLU A 58 9.02 -0.54 4.06
N GLY A 59 9.49 -1.54 3.31
CA GLY A 59 9.25 -1.65 1.87
C GLY A 59 7.79 -2.00 1.52
N PRO A 60 7.36 -1.79 0.26
CA PRO A 60 5.99 -2.07 -0.15
C PRO A 60 5.54 -3.52 0.12
N ARG A 61 4.34 -3.67 0.68
CA ARG A 61 3.72 -4.95 1.08
C ARG A 61 2.31 -5.11 0.53
N VAL A 62 1.81 -6.34 0.56
CA VAL A 62 0.41 -6.68 0.36
C VAL A 62 -0.18 -7.12 1.70
N HIS A 63 -1.26 -6.48 2.13
CA HIS A 63 -2.04 -6.88 3.29
C HIS A 63 -3.26 -7.68 2.83
N VAL A 64 -3.48 -8.81 3.51
CA VAL A 64 -4.59 -9.72 3.23
C VAL A 64 -5.27 -10.04 4.55
N SER A 65 -6.57 -9.78 4.64
CA SER A 65 -7.42 -10.28 5.72
C SER A 65 -8.40 -11.25 5.11
N VAL A 66 -8.25 -12.55 5.39
CA VAL A 66 -9.15 -13.60 4.89
C VAL A 66 -10.19 -13.90 5.96
N HIS A 67 -11.46 -13.98 5.56
CA HIS A 67 -12.51 -14.40 6.47
C HIS A 67 -12.38 -15.89 6.80
N THR A 68 -12.85 -16.31 7.97
CA THR A 68 -12.70 -17.70 8.46
C THR A 68 -13.66 -18.69 7.81
N GLU A 69 -14.68 -18.21 7.11
CA GLU A 69 -15.68 -19.05 6.45
C GLU A 69 -15.14 -19.65 5.13
N PRO A 70 -15.56 -20.88 4.77
CA PRO A 70 -15.21 -21.46 3.48
C PRO A 70 -15.66 -20.58 2.31
N MET A 71 -14.76 -20.36 1.35
CA MET A 71 -15.08 -19.64 0.12
C MET A 71 -15.66 -20.56 -0.95
N THR A 72 -16.63 -20.05 -1.69
CA THR A 72 -17.00 -20.62 -2.99
C THR A 72 -15.84 -20.46 -3.98
N PRO A 73 -15.77 -21.29 -5.05
CA PRO A 73 -14.76 -21.11 -6.10
C PRO A 73 -14.79 -19.72 -6.76
N ALA A 74 -15.96 -19.09 -6.86
CA ALA A 74 -16.09 -17.75 -7.42
C ALA A 74 -15.45 -16.69 -6.51
N GLN A 75 -15.72 -16.75 -5.20
CA GLN A 75 -15.09 -15.86 -4.20
C GLN A 75 -13.58 -16.07 -4.15
N ALA A 76 -13.10 -17.32 -4.20
CA ALA A 76 -11.67 -17.61 -4.23
C ALA A 76 -10.98 -16.99 -5.47
N ARG A 77 -11.60 -17.09 -6.66
CA ARG A 77 -11.08 -16.45 -7.88
C ARG A 77 -11.12 -14.93 -7.79
N GLN A 78 -12.13 -14.35 -7.16
CA GLN A 78 -12.21 -12.91 -6.94
C GLN A 78 -11.09 -12.44 -6.01
N LEU A 79 -10.89 -13.11 -4.87
CA LEU A 79 -9.80 -12.80 -3.94
C LEU A 79 -8.43 -12.92 -4.62
N ALA A 80 -8.23 -13.97 -5.42
CA ALA A 80 -7.00 -14.13 -6.20
C ALA A 80 -6.74 -12.95 -7.16
N ARG A 81 -7.78 -12.41 -7.82
CA ARG A 81 -7.64 -11.21 -8.66
C ARG A 81 -7.27 -9.98 -7.83
N HIS A 82 -7.89 -9.78 -6.68
CA HIS A 82 -7.55 -8.66 -5.79
C HIS A 82 -6.11 -8.76 -5.28
N LEU A 83 -5.63 -9.98 -4.97
CA LEU A 83 -4.23 -10.23 -4.60
C LEU A 83 -3.26 -9.85 -5.71
N ILE A 84 -3.57 -10.22 -6.96
CA ILE A 84 -2.76 -9.84 -8.12
C ILE A 84 -2.71 -8.32 -8.27
N THR A 85 -3.86 -7.64 -8.23
CA THR A 85 -3.93 -6.18 -8.35
C THR A 85 -3.12 -5.47 -7.26
N ALA A 86 -3.25 -5.91 -6.00
CA ALA A 86 -2.46 -5.35 -4.90
C ALA A 86 -0.95 -5.63 -5.05
N ALA A 87 -0.57 -6.82 -5.52
CA ALA A 87 0.82 -7.17 -5.78
C ALA A 87 1.42 -6.29 -6.89
N GLU A 88 0.69 -6.07 -7.99
CA GLU A 88 1.10 -5.19 -9.08
C GLU A 88 1.34 -3.75 -8.59
N GLN A 89 0.49 -3.25 -7.69
CA GLN A 89 0.64 -1.94 -7.07
C GLN A 89 1.86 -1.87 -6.14
N ALA A 90 2.09 -2.88 -5.30
CA ALA A 90 3.28 -2.95 -4.46
C ALA A 90 4.57 -3.00 -5.29
N ASP A 91 4.57 -3.76 -6.39
CA ASP A 91 5.70 -3.81 -7.33
C ASP A 91 5.92 -2.48 -8.04
N ALA A 92 4.85 -1.73 -8.35
CA ALA A 92 4.96 -0.38 -8.90
C ALA A 92 5.68 0.56 -7.92
N TRP A 93 5.29 0.55 -6.64
CA TRP A 93 5.96 1.34 -5.62
C TRP A 93 7.40 0.92 -5.36
N ARG A 94 7.73 -0.38 -5.45
CA ARG A 94 9.12 -0.85 -5.36
C ARG A 94 9.99 -0.26 -6.48
N ARG A 95 9.45 -0.22 -7.70
CA ARG A 95 10.15 0.39 -8.85
C ARG A 95 10.33 1.89 -8.66
N GLU A 96 9.31 2.59 -8.17
CA GLU A 96 9.36 4.02 -7.87
C GLU A 96 10.40 4.35 -6.79
N ALA A 97 10.46 3.54 -5.73
CA ALA A 97 11.45 3.69 -4.67
C ALA A 97 12.89 3.49 -5.19
N ALA A 98 13.11 2.50 -6.06
CA ALA A 98 14.40 2.27 -6.69
C ALA A 98 14.86 3.44 -7.59
N THR A 99 13.94 4.19 -8.20
CA THR A 99 14.24 5.37 -9.02
C THR A 99 14.46 6.66 -8.22
N SER A 100 14.09 6.68 -6.93
CA SER A 100 14.16 7.87 -6.08
C SER A 100 15.45 7.96 -5.25
N ARG A 101 16.40 7.04 -5.47
CA ARG A 101 17.72 7.03 -4.82
C ARG A 101 18.71 7.99 -5.46
#